data_AF-A0A2K5QDJ1-F1
#
_entry.id   AF-A0A2K5QDJ1-F1
#
_cell.length_a   1.000
_cell.length_b   1.000
_cell.length_c   1.000
_cell.angle_alpha   90.00
_cell.angle_beta   90.00
_cell.angle_gamma   90.00
#
_symmetry.space_group_name_H-M   'P 1'
#
loop_
_entity.id
_entity.type
_entity.pdbx_description
1 polymer ?
#
loop_
_entity_poly.entity_id
_entity_poly.type
_entity_poly.pdbx_seq_one_letter_code
_entity_poly.pdbx_strand_id
1 'polypeptide(L)'
;EDFINYVQYEINLLDLIQRRTRIGYSFKKDEIENSIVHRVQGVFRSASAKWKDDVQLWLSYVVFCKKWAAKTQLSKVFSAMLAIHSNKPALWIMAAKWEMEDGLSSESARQLFLRALRFHPECPKLYQEYFRMELMHAEKLRKEKEEFEKASMDMENPDYSEEILKGELARIIYKNSVSIIKDAEFHMSLLSIAQLFDFAKYLQKEIYDDLQALHTDDPLPWDYVARRELEIESQTEEQCCAVYEEAVKTLPTEAMWKCYITIYQEDKYHNFLREALEVAVAGTELFRDSGTMWQMKMQVLIDSKSADIAMQFEESFVHLKPQVCLSLWISWAEWSEGVKSQEDTEAVFKKTLLAVIGADSVTLKDKYLDWAYRNGSYKKARAVFKSLQESRPFSVDFFRKMIQFEKEQESFNMGNIREYYERVLREFGSADSDLWMDYIKEELNHPLGRPENCGQIWWRAMKMLQGESAEAFVAKHAMYQTGHL
;
A
#
# COMPACT_ATOMS: atom_id res chain seq x y z
N GLU A 1 -5.89 8.44 34.62
CA GLU A 1 -6.65 9.68 34.36
C GLU A 1 -6.11 10.86 35.16
N ASP A 2 -6.05 10.80 36.49
CA ASP A 2 -5.53 11.91 37.33
C ASP A 2 -4.13 12.42 36.93
N PHE A 3 -3.22 11.51 36.60
CA PHE A 3 -1.88 11.85 36.10
C PHE A 3 -1.93 12.68 34.82
N ILE A 4 -2.74 12.26 33.85
CA ILE A 4 -2.88 12.91 32.54
C ILE A 4 -3.49 14.30 32.73
N ASN A 5 -4.52 14.40 33.56
CA ASN A 5 -5.18 15.67 33.88
C ASN A 5 -4.20 16.66 34.53
N TYR A 6 -3.35 16.19 35.44
CA TYR A 6 -2.35 17.04 36.09
C TYR A 6 -1.26 17.51 35.12
N VAL A 7 -0.72 16.59 34.30
CA VAL A 7 0.29 16.95 33.28
C VAL A 7 -0.29 17.94 32.27
N GLN A 8 -1.54 17.72 31.82
CA GLN A 8 -2.21 18.62 30.90
C GLN A 8 -2.43 20.02 31.51
N TYR A 9 -2.80 20.08 32.79
CA TYR A 9 -2.94 21.34 33.52
C TYR A 9 -1.62 22.14 33.54
N GLU A 10 -0.50 21.49 33.86
CA GLU A 10 0.81 22.15 33.90
C GLU A 10 1.32 22.53 32.49
N ILE A 11 1.04 21.73 31.46
CA ILE A 11 1.33 22.08 30.06
C ILE A 11 0.55 23.32 29.64
N ASN A 12 -0.74 23.39 29.98
CA ASN A 12 -1.57 24.57 29.69
C ASN A 12 -1.00 25.83 30.39
N LEU A 13 -0.42 25.68 31.57
CA LEU A 13 0.24 26.78 32.29
C LEU A 13 1.51 27.26 31.57
N LEU A 14 2.29 26.35 30.97
CA LEU A 14 3.45 26.70 30.14
C LEU A 14 3.04 27.46 28.87
N ASP A 15 1.93 27.06 28.23
CA ASP A 15 1.42 27.76 27.05
C ASP A 15 0.95 29.20 27.38
N LEU A 16 0.43 29.44 28.59
CA LEU A 16 0.11 30.80 29.06
C LEU A 16 1.36 31.67 29.23
N ILE A 17 2.51 31.09 29.61
CA ILE A 17 3.79 31.81 29.70
C ILE A 17 4.32 32.17 28.31
N GLN A 18 4.15 31.28 27.31
CA GLN A 18 4.46 31.62 25.93
C GLN A 18 3.60 32.79 25.41
N ARG A 19 2.32 32.84 25.78
CA ARG A 19 1.43 33.97 25.43
C ARG A 19 1.91 35.30 26.05
N ARG A 20 2.36 35.30 27.31
CA ARG A 20 2.98 36.49 27.94
C ARG A 20 4.19 36.99 27.16
N THR A 21 5.01 36.05 26.67
CA THR A 21 6.18 36.37 25.85
C THR A 21 5.78 37.04 24.52
N ARG A 22 4.70 36.56 23.87
CA ARG A 22 4.18 37.15 22.61
C ARG A 22 3.64 38.58 22.78
N ILE A 23 3.21 38.93 23.99
CA ILE A 23 2.71 40.27 24.35
C ILE A 23 3.87 41.18 24.84
N GLY A 24 5.12 40.69 24.85
CA GLY A 24 6.31 41.45 25.24
C GLY A 24 6.57 41.52 26.74
N TYR A 25 5.89 40.70 27.57
CA TYR A 25 6.08 40.69 29.01
C TYR A 25 6.91 39.47 29.47
N SER A 26 8.18 39.70 29.78
CA SER A 26 9.18 38.65 30.10
C SER A 26 9.61 38.59 31.58
N PHE A 27 8.97 39.36 32.46
CA PHE A 27 9.36 39.39 33.89
C PHE A 27 9.27 38.00 34.55
N LYS A 28 10.40 37.55 35.12
CA LYS A 28 10.59 36.24 35.78
C LYS A 28 10.19 35.03 34.95
N LYS A 29 10.18 35.16 33.62
CA LYS A 29 9.74 34.08 32.72
C LYS A 29 10.49 32.78 33.01
N ASP A 30 11.81 32.84 33.02
CA ASP A 30 12.65 31.64 33.14
C ASP A 30 12.53 30.99 34.52
N GLU A 31 12.37 31.77 35.59
CA GLU A 31 12.14 31.23 36.95
C GLU A 31 10.83 30.45 37.03
N ILE A 32 9.75 31.00 36.46
CA ILE A 32 8.42 30.39 36.48
C ILE A 32 8.40 29.16 35.55
N GLU A 33 8.95 29.29 34.34
CA GLU A 33 9.02 28.22 33.35
C GLU A 33 9.83 27.03 33.88
N ASN A 34 11.04 27.26 34.40
CA ASN A 34 11.87 26.20 34.96
C ASN A 34 11.21 25.49 36.14
N SER A 35 10.50 26.23 37.01
CA SER A 35 9.77 25.66 38.14
C SER A 35 8.67 24.70 37.68
N ILE A 36 7.86 25.11 36.69
CA ILE A 36 6.79 24.26 36.13
C ILE A 36 7.39 23.05 35.42
N VAL A 37 8.44 23.25 34.61
CA VAL A 37 9.13 22.15 33.92
C VAL A 37 9.66 21.12 34.92
N HIS A 38 10.26 21.54 36.03
CA HIS A 38 10.72 20.63 37.07
C HIS A 38 9.58 19.86 37.75
N ARG A 39 8.42 20.49 38.01
CA ARG A 39 7.24 19.78 38.55
C ARG A 39 6.74 18.71 37.60
N VAL A 40 6.57 19.06 36.32
CA VAL A 40 6.12 18.13 35.29
C VAL A 40 7.10 16.96 35.12
N GLN A 41 8.41 17.24 35.13
CA GLN A 41 9.44 16.18 35.13
C GLN A 41 9.34 15.27 36.36
N GLY A 42 9.11 15.81 37.55
CA GLY A 42 8.94 15.03 38.78
C GLY A 42 7.73 14.10 38.70
N VAL A 43 6.64 14.58 38.13
CA VAL A 43 5.42 13.80 37.87
C VAL A 43 5.69 12.70 36.85
N PHE A 44 6.31 13.00 35.70
CA PHE A 44 6.70 11.98 34.71
C PHE A 44 7.68 10.94 35.27
N ARG A 45 8.67 11.34 36.08
CA ARG A 45 9.58 10.41 36.76
C ARG A 45 8.84 9.46 37.70
N SER A 46 7.87 9.98 38.45
CA SER A 46 7.07 9.18 39.38
C SER A 46 6.17 8.20 38.62
N ALA A 47 5.58 8.64 37.52
CA ALA A 47 4.73 7.79 36.69
C ALA A 47 5.52 6.72 35.93
N SER A 48 6.65 7.08 35.32
CA SER A 48 7.52 6.12 34.62
C SER A 48 8.13 5.08 35.58
N ALA A 49 8.34 5.43 36.85
CA ALA A 49 8.75 4.46 37.87
C ALA A 49 7.61 3.49 38.27
N LYS A 50 6.35 3.93 38.20
CA LYS A 50 5.16 3.14 38.58
C LYS A 50 4.64 2.26 37.43
N TRP A 51 4.59 2.81 36.21
CA TRP A 51 4.10 2.15 35.00
C TRP A 51 5.24 1.96 34.00
N LYS A 52 6.21 1.13 34.39
CA LYS A 52 7.44 0.93 33.62
C LYS A 52 7.21 0.37 32.23
N ASP A 53 6.17 -0.45 32.06
CA ASP A 53 5.88 -1.15 30.80
C ASP A 53 5.14 -0.28 29.76
N ASP A 54 4.58 0.85 30.17
CA ASP A 54 3.79 1.73 29.30
C ASP A 54 4.70 2.61 28.42
N VAL A 55 4.93 2.17 27.19
CA VAL A 55 5.73 2.92 26.21
C VAL A 55 5.10 4.26 25.84
N GLN A 56 3.77 4.40 25.82
CA GLN A 56 3.13 5.66 25.46
C GLN A 56 3.39 6.75 26.51
N LEU A 57 3.46 6.36 27.77
CA LEU A 57 3.89 7.24 28.85
C LEU A 57 5.34 7.74 28.65
N TRP A 58 6.26 6.84 28.30
CA TRP A 58 7.66 7.20 28.02
C TRP A 58 7.78 8.12 26.79
N LEU A 59 7.04 7.83 25.72
CA LEU A 59 7.02 8.68 24.52
C LEU A 59 6.46 10.07 24.83
N SER A 60 5.40 10.15 25.63
CA SER A 60 4.84 11.43 26.10
C SER A 60 5.87 12.23 26.91
N TYR A 61 6.66 11.54 27.74
CA TYR A 61 7.73 12.15 28.51
C TYR A 61 8.87 12.66 27.59
N VAL A 62 9.26 11.88 26.60
CA VAL A 62 10.26 12.27 25.58
C VAL A 62 9.80 13.52 24.82
N VAL A 63 8.56 13.57 24.35
CA VAL A 63 7.99 14.73 23.64
C VAL A 63 8.01 15.97 24.52
N PHE A 64 7.61 15.84 25.78
CA PHE A 64 7.69 16.94 26.75
C PHE A 64 9.13 17.44 26.94
N CYS A 65 10.08 16.50 27.12
CA CYS A 65 11.49 16.83 27.31
C CYS A 65 12.10 17.49 26.07
N LYS A 66 11.74 17.06 24.85
CA LYS A 66 12.21 17.68 23.60
C LYS A 66 11.76 19.15 23.48
N LYS A 67 10.55 19.47 23.94
CA LYS A 67 9.99 20.83 23.86
C LYS A 67 10.49 21.78 24.95
N TRP A 68 10.72 21.27 26.16
CA TRP A 68 10.88 22.14 27.36
C TRP A 68 12.06 21.82 28.26
N ALA A 69 12.71 20.65 28.13
CA ALA A 69 13.77 20.24 29.05
C ALA A 69 15.17 20.44 28.46
N ALA A 70 16.17 20.46 29.35
CA ALA A 70 17.57 20.44 28.95
C ALA A 70 17.93 19.12 28.25
N LYS A 71 18.77 19.20 27.21
CA LYS A 71 19.25 18.05 26.41
C LYS A 71 19.76 16.90 27.29
N THR A 72 20.51 17.21 28.34
CA THR A 72 21.06 16.23 29.29
C THR A 72 20.00 15.40 30.02
N GLN A 73 18.81 15.96 30.25
CA GLN A 73 17.71 15.22 30.87
C GLN A 73 17.08 14.27 29.86
N LEU A 74 16.97 14.66 28.60
CA LEU A 74 16.41 13.81 27.56
C LEU A 74 17.30 12.57 27.29
N SER A 75 18.63 12.71 27.25
CA SER A 75 19.55 11.55 27.17
C SER A 75 19.36 10.57 28.34
N LYS A 76 19.10 11.08 29.55
CA LYS A 76 18.81 10.24 30.74
C LYS A 76 17.48 9.51 30.62
N VAL A 77 16.44 10.19 30.11
CA VAL A 77 15.14 9.57 29.85
C VAL A 77 15.27 8.47 28.80
N PHE A 78 15.97 8.71 27.70
CA PHE A 78 16.27 7.67 26.69
C PHE A 78 17.02 6.49 27.29
N SER A 79 18.07 6.74 28.08
CA SER A 79 18.85 5.68 28.73
C SER A 79 18.00 4.82 29.66
N ALA A 80 17.11 5.44 30.45
CA ALA A 80 16.19 4.74 31.34
C ALA A 80 15.12 3.94 30.57
N MET A 81 14.54 4.55 29.52
CA MET A 81 13.54 3.91 28.67
C MET A 81 14.12 2.68 27.95
N LEU A 82 15.32 2.79 27.37
CA LEU A 82 15.97 1.71 26.63
C LEU A 82 16.48 0.57 27.54
N ALA A 83 16.73 0.85 28.83
CA ALA A 83 17.06 -0.19 29.80
C ALA A 83 15.86 -1.12 30.08
N ILE A 84 14.63 -0.60 29.99
CA ILE A 84 13.40 -1.35 30.24
C ILE A 84 12.85 -1.93 28.93
N HIS A 85 12.87 -1.16 27.84
CA HIS A 85 12.29 -1.51 26.54
C HIS A 85 13.35 -1.84 25.49
N SER A 86 14.39 -2.58 25.89
CA SER A 86 15.49 -2.96 24.99
C SER A 86 15.04 -3.80 23.80
N ASN A 87 13.90 -4.51 23.91
CA ASN A 87 13.33 -5.37 22.87
C ASN A 87 12.63 -4.64 21.71
N LYS A 88 12.59 -3.30 21.70
CA LYS A 88 11.91 -2.51 20.65
C LYS A 88 12.93 -1.71 19.81
N PRO A 89 13.33 -2.18 18.62
CA PRO A 89 14.29 -1.51 17.75
C PRO A 89 13.96 -0.04 17.44
N ALA A 90 12.67 0.28 17.26
CA ALA A 90 12.22 1.63 16.95
C ALA A 90 12.60 2.67 18.03
N LEU A 91 12.64 2.28 19.31
CA LEU A 91 13.02 3.18 20.40
C LEU A 91 14.52 3.49 20.36
N TRP A 92 15.35 2.54 19.96
CA TRP A 92 16.79 2.74 19.77
C TRP A 92 17.06 3.71 18.62
N ILE A 93 16.38 3.51 17.49
CA ILE A 93 16.46 4.40 16.32
C ILE A 93 16.05 5.82 16.71
N MET A 94 14.96 5.98 17.47
CA MET A 94 14.48 7.28 17.94
C MET A 94 15.52 7.99 18.82
N ALA A 95 16.11 7.27 19.78
CA ALA A 95 17.14 7.83 20.66
C ALA A 95 18.39 8.25 19.88
N ALA A 96 18.85 7.41 18.94
CA ALA A 96 20.02 7.70 18.12
C ALA A 96 19.81 8.88 17.16
N LYS A 97 18.63 8.98 16.52
CA LYS A 97 18.25 10.14 15.68
C LYS A 97 18.28 11.43 16.48
N TRP A 98 17.74 11.42 17.69
CA TRP A 98 17.74 12.59 18.56
C TRP A 98 19.16 13.03 18.99
N GLU A 99 20.03 12.08 19.38
CA GLU A 99 21.43 12.39 19.73
C GLU A 99 22.20 13.00 18.55
N MET A 100 21.85 12.62 17.32
CA MET A 100 22.44 13.17 16.11
C MET A 100 21.93 14.58 15.77
N GLU A 101 20.61 14.79 15.75
CA GLU A 101 19.98 16.06 15.35
C GLU A 101 20.16 17.16 16.41
N ASP A 102 19.88 16.82 17.67
CA ASP A 102 19.79 17.79 18.77
C ASP A 102 20.97 17.64 19.76
N GLY A 103 21.49 16.43 19.95
CA GLY A 103 22.58 16.13 20.90
C GLY A 103 23.98 16.53 20.43
N LEU A 104 24.17 16.72 19.11
CA LEU A 104 25.44 17.04 18.45
C LEU A 104 26.56 16.02 18.71
N SER A 105 26.26 14.79 19.15
CA SER A 105 27.26 13.74 19.39
C SER A 105 27.01 12.51 18.51
N SER A 106 27.81 12.38 17.45
CA SER A 106 27.83 11.19 16.60
C SER A 106 28.29 9.94 17.36
N GLU A 107 29.20 10.10 18.33
CA GLU A 107 29.69 9.00 19.16
C GLU A 107 28.58 8.44 20.06
N SER A 108 27.77 9.28 20.70
CA SER A 108 26.62 8.81 21.49
C SER A 108 25.61 8.04 20.63
N ALA A 109 25.30 8.55 19.44
CA ALA A 109 24.41 7.86 18.49
C ALA A 109 24.99 6.50 18.06
N ARG A 110 26.30 6.43 17.78
CA ARG A 110 27.02 5.19 17.44
C ARG A 110 26.94 4.16 18.56
N GLN A 111 27.20 4.56 19.80
CA GLN A 111 27.10 3.67 20.96
C GLN A 111 25.67 3.12 21.15
N LEU A 112 24.64 3.94 20.88
CA LEU A 112 23.25 3.50 20.90
C LEU A 112 22.96 2.45 19.83
N PHE A 113 23.40 2.64 18.59
CA PHE A 113 23.24 1.65 17.52
C PHE A 113 24.00 0.36 17.80
N LEU A 114 25.28 0.45 18.22
CA LEU A 114 26.07 -0.74 18.58
C LEU A 114 25.43 -1.53 19.71
N ARG A 115 24.86 -0.84 20.72
CA ARG A 115 24.11 -1.51 21.79
C ARG A 115 22.80 -2.11 21.27
N ALA A 116 22.09 -1.43 20.38
CA ALA A 116 20.85 -1.95 19.77
C ALA A 116 21.11 -3.23 18.98
N LEU A 117 22.21 -3.28 18.20
CA LEU A 117 22.59 -4.46 17.41
C LEU A 117 22.97 -5.67 18.27
N ARG A 118 23.38 -5.48 19.53
CA ARG A 118 23.56 -6.60 20.48
C ARG A 118 22.25 -7.27 20.87
N PHE A 119 21.14 -6.51 20.88
CA PHE A 119 19.82 -7.04 21.18
C PHE A 119 19.07 -7.50 19.92
N HIS A 120 19.34 -6.86 18.78
CA HIS A 120 18.61 -7.06 17.52
C HIS A 120 19.57 -7.19 16.32
N PRO A 121 20.39 -8.27 16.28
CA PRO A 121 21.43 -8.43 15.26
C PRO A 121 20.88 -8.68 13.85
N GLU A 122 19.62 -9.08 13.71
CA GLU A 122 19.01 -9.39 12.40
C GLU A 122 18.02 -8.31 11.93
N CYS A 123 17.92 -7.17 12.63
CA CYS A 123 16.93 -6.14 12.30
C CYS A 123 17.39 -5.23 11.14
N PRO A 124 16.78 -5.30 9.94
CA PRO A 124 17.26 -4.55 8.78
C PRO A 124 17.17 -3.03 8.97
N LYS A 125 16.09 -2.56 9.61
CA LYS A 125 15.88 -1.13 9.88
C LYS A 125 16.96 -0.52 10.77
N LEU A 126 17.54 -1.29 11.71
CA LEU A 126 18.63 -0.78 12.53
C LEU A 126 19.89 -0.55 11.71
N TYR A 127 20.23 -1.48 10.81
CA TYR A 127 21.37 -1.31 9.92
C TYR A 127 21.16 -0.17 8.91
N GLN A 128 19.96 -0.04 8.32
CA GLN A 128 19.62 1.08 7.42
C GLN A 128 19.85 2.43 8.09
N GLU A 129 19.30 2.61 9.30
CA GLU A 129 19.39 3.87 10.03
C GLU A 129 20.81 4.13 10.55
N TYR A 130 21.52 3.08 10.97
CA TYR A 130 22.92 3.20 11.41
C TYR A 130 23.85 3.57 10.25
N PHE A 131 23.69 2.89 9.10
CA PHE A 131 24.40 3.19 7.86
C PHE A 131 24.14 4.62 7.38
N ARG A 132 22.87 5.04 7.37
CA ARG A 132 22.47 6.41 7.03
C ARG A 132 23.12 7.44 7.98
N MET A 133 23.14 7.15 9.28
CA MET A 133 23.73 8.02 10.29
C MET A 133 25.22 8.27 10.05
N GLU A 134 26.00 7.20 9.79
CA GLU A 134 27.44 7.35 9.51
C GLU A 134 27.72 8.14 8.22
N LEU A 135 26.91 7.94 7.17
CA LEU A 135 27.03 8.73 5.93
C LEU A 135 26.72 10.21 6.15
N MET A 136 25.64 10.51 6.88
CA MET A 136 25.31 11.90 7.23
C MET A 136 26.39 12.55 8.12
N HIS A 137 27.01 11.79 9.02
CA HIS A 137 28.12 12.27 9.84
C HIS A 137 29.35 12.59 8.98
N ALA A 138 29.73 11.71 8.06
CA ALA A 138 30.81 11.96 7.12
C ALA A 138 30.53 13.19 6.25
N GLU A 139 29.29 13.36 5.75
CA GLU A 139 28.89 14.54 5.00
C GLU A 139 29.03 15.83 5.81
N LYS A 140 28.60 15.80 7.08
CA LYS A 140 28.73 16.95 7.99
C LYS A 140 30.20 17.36 8.17
N LEU A 141 31.10 16.40 8.45
CA LEU A 141 32.53 16.68 8.60
C LEU A 141 33.17 17.21 7.31
N ARG A 142 32.73 16.73 6.15
CA ARG A 142 33.20 17.26 4.86
C ARG A 142 32.79 18.72 4.67
N LYS A 143 31.53 19.08 4.97
CA LYS A 143 31.06 20.46 4.89
C LYS A 143 31.80 21.39 5.85
N GLU A 144 32.03 20.94 7.09
CA GLU A 144 32.82 21.70 8.08
C GLU A 144 34.25 21.95 7.59
N LYS A 145 34.90 20.94 6.98
CA LYS A 145 36.24 21.08 6.39
C LYS A 145 36.25 22.06 5.21
N GLU A 146 35.30 21.94 4.29
CA GLU A 146 35.19 22.85 3.13
C GLU A 146 34.93 24.31 3.56
N GLU A 147 34.10 24.53 4.58
CA GLU A 147 33.84 25.86 5.15
C GLU A 147 35.09 26.43 5.82
N PHE A 148 35.84 25.60 6.54
CA PHE A 148 37.10 26.00 7.16
C PHE A 148 38.16 26.41 6.12
N GLU A 149 38.35 25.59 5.07
CA GLU A 149 39.27 25.88 3.97
C GLU A 149 38.92 27.19 3.24
N LYS A 150 37.63 27.48 3.06
CA LYS A 150 37.15 28.74 2.46
C LYS A 150 37.37 29.96 3.38
N ALA A 151 37.39 29.77 4.69
CA ALA A 151 37.48 30.86 5.66
C ALA A 151 38.89 31.46 5.81
N SER A 152 39.94 30.82 5.25
CA SER A 152 41.33 31.32 5.23
C SER A 152 41.80 31.89 6.59
N MET A 153 41.55 31.17 7.69
CA MET A 153 42.08 31.54 9.00
C MET A 153 43.39 30.80 9.29
N ASP A 154 44.38 31.50 9.85
CA ASP A 154 45.65 30.97 10.37
C ASP A 154 45.45 30.12 11.67
N MET A 155 44.46 29.22 11.67
CA MET A 155 44.26 28.23 12.73
C MET A 155 44.62 26.83 12.22
N GLU A 156 45.01 25.93 13.13
CA GLU A 156 45.27 24.52 12.82
C GLU A 156 44.09 23.91 12.05
N ASN A 157 44.37 23.38 10.86
CA ASN A 157 43.38 22.72 10.01
C ASN A 157 42.79 21.53 10.79
N PRO A 158 41.46 21.37 10.90
CA PRO A 158 40.87 20.20 11.54
C PRO A 158 41.38 18.91 10.88
N ASP A 159 42.18 18.15 11.62
CA ASP A 159 42.77 16.88 11.21
C ASP A 159 41.72 15.76 11.30
N TYR A 160 40.72 15.81 10.41
CA TYR A 160 39.80 14.71 10.22
C TYR A 160 40.45 13.63 9.34
N SER A 161 40.51 12.39 9.84
CA SER A 161 40.98 11.25 9.05
C SER A 161 40.23 11.14 7.73
N GLU A 162 40.96 11.02 6.61
CA GLU A 162 40.38 10.83 5.28
C GLU A 162 39.46 9.61 5.20
N GLU A 163 39.71 8.57 6.00
CA GLU A 163 38.90 7.35 6.03
C GLU A 163 37.48 7.64 6.54
N ILE A 164 37.36 8.53 7.52
CA ILE A 164 36.06 8.97 8.04
C ILE A 164 35.34 9.80 6.97
N LEU A 165 36.07 10.70 6.29
CA LEU A 165 35.50 11.53 5.22
C LEU A 165 35.05 10.70 4.00
N LYS A 166 35.70 9.56 3.73
CA LYS A 166 35.31 8.59 2.69
C LYS A 166 34.14 7.69 3.11
N GLY A 167 33.73 7.72 4.38
CA GLY A 167 32.63 6.91 4.89
C GLY A 167 33.01 5.45 5.18
N GLU A 168 34.26 5.16 5.55
CA GLU A 168 34.71 3.77 5.80
C GLU A 168 33.90 3.08 6.91
N LEU A 169 33.41 3.82 7.91
CA LEU A 169 32.52 3.28 8.93
C LEU A 169 31.18 2.79 8.33
N ALA A 170 30.62 3.52 7.37
CA ALA A 170 29.42 3.08 6.66
C ALA A 170 29.70 1.81 5.85
N ARG A 171 30.88 1.72 5.22
CA ARG A 171 31.33 0.52 4.51
C ARG A 171 31.49 -0.70 5.43
N ILE A 172 32.03 -0.53 6.64
CA ILE A 172 32.14 -1.60 7.64
C ILE A 172 30.75 -2.08 8.07
N ILE A 173 29.82 -1.15 8.31
CA ILE A 173 28.44 -1.48 8.68
C ILE A 173 27.77 -2.27 7.56
N TYR A 174 27.97 -1.84 6.31
CA TYR A 174 27.49 -2.55 5.12
C TYR A 174 28.01 -3.99 5.06
N LYS A 175 29.33 -4.20 5.15
CA LYS A 175 29.89 -5.57 5.10
C LYS A 175 29.37 -6.46 6.23
N ASN A 176 29.23 -5.90 7.42
CA ASN A 176 28.65 -6.62 8.56
C ASN A 176 27.18 -6.95 8.32
N SER A 177 26.38 -6.03 7.78
CA SER A 177 24.95 -6.23 7.59
C SER A 177 24.67 -7.28 6.51
N VAL A 178 25.41 -7.27 5.40
CA VAL A 178 25.25 -8.23 4.28
C VAL A 178 25.67 -9.65 4.68
N SER A 179 26.64 -9.78 5.59
CA SER A 179 27.03 -11.08 6.12
C SER A 179 25.91 -11.76 6.95
N ILE A 180 24.99 -10.95 7.51
CA ILE A 180 23.90 -11.42 8.37
C ILE A 180 22.59 -11.49 7.59
N ILE A 181 22.22 -10.40 6.90
CA ILE A 181 20.97 -10.22 6.16
C ILE A 181 21.27 -10.41 4.67
N LYS A 182 20.87 -11.56 4.14
CA LYS A 182 21.04 -11.95 2.72
C LYS A 182 19.84 -11.57 1.85
N ASP A 183 19.05 -10.59 2.26
CA ASP A 183 17.85 -10.17 1.57
C ASP A 183 18.18 -9.11 0.49
N ALA A 184 17.65 -9.30 -0.72
CA ALA A 184 17.92 -8.42 -1.86
C ALA A 184 17.29 -7.02 -1.67
N GLU A 185 16.07 -6.95 -1.13
CA GLU A 185 15.39 -5.68 -0.86
C GLU A 185 16.18 -4.83 0.15
N PHE A 186 16.67 -5.45 1.21
CA PHE A 186 17.57 -4.80 2.15
C PHE A 186 18.85 -4.29 1.46
N HIS A 187 19.46 -5.09 0.60
CA HIS A 187 20.70 -4.73 -0.09
C HIS A 187 20.49 -3.50 -1.01
N MET A 188 19.39 -3.49 -1.78
CA MET A 188 18.97 -2.34 -2.59
C MET A 188 18.68 -1.11 -1.73
N SER A 189 18.06 -1.28 -0.56
CA SER A 189 17.77 -0.15 0.34
C SER A 189 19.05 0.56 0.82
N LEU A 190 20.15 -0.16 1.04
CA LEU A 190 21.45 0.43 1.40
C LEU A 190 22.05 1.19 0.22
N LEU A 191 21.91 0.66 -1.00
CA LEU A 191 22.33 1.37 -2.21
C LEU A 191 21.54 2.67 -2.40
N SER A 192 20.21 2.65 -2.25
CA SER A 192 19.38 3.86 -2.32
C SER A 192 19.76 4.90 -1.26
N ILE A 193 20.14 4.47 -0.05
CA ILE A 193 20.65 5.39 0.98
C ILE A 193 22.00 5.98 0.56
N ALA A 194 22.92 5.16 0.05
CA ALA A 194 24.23 5.62 -0.40
C ALA A 194 24.15 6.61 -1.58
N GLN A 195 23.16 6.45 -2.46
CA GLN A 195 22.89 7.34 -3.60
C GLN A 195 22.51 8.77 -3.18
N LEU A 196 22.04 8.98 -1.95
CA LEU A 196 21.76 10.32 -1.43
C LEU A 196 23.02 11.16 -1.19
N PHE A 197 24.22 10.55 -1.26
CA PHE A 197 25.48 11.19 -0.90
C PHE A 197 26.49 11.14 -2.06
N ASP A 198 26.78 12.30 -2.66
CA ASP A 198 27.68 12.42 -3.83
C ASP A 198 29.11 11.91 -3.58
N PHE A 199 29.59 11.95 -2.34
CA PHE A 199 30.94 11.51 -2.00
C PHE A 199 31.06 9.99 -1.90
N ALA A 200 29.94 9.28 -1.75
CA ALA A 200 29.89 7.85 -1.50
C ALA A 200 29.95 7.01 -2.80
N LYS A 201 30.37 7.57 -3.95
CA LYS A 201 30.40 6.87 -5.25
C LYS A 201 31.18 5.56 -5.23
N TYR A 202 32.30 5.50 -4.53
CA TYR A 202 33.07 4.27 -4.39
C TYR A 202 32.29 3.18 -3.65
N LEU A 203 31.60 3.56 -2.57
CA LEU A 203 30.76 2.66 -1.80
C LEU A 203 29.51 2.24 -2.60
N GLN A 204 28.88 3.16 -3.33
CA GLN A 204 27.77 2.84 -4.24
C GLN A 204 28.19 1.81 -5.30
N LYS A 205 29.41 1.94 -5.85
CA LYS A 205 29.94 0.97 -6.81
C LYS A 205 30.17 -0.40 -6.16
N GLU A 206 30.81 -0.44 -4.99
CA GLU A 206 31.03 -1.69 -4.26
C GLU A 206 29.71 -2.40 -3.92
N ILE A 207 28.71 -1.67 -3.40
CA ILE A 207 27.38 -2.23 -3.10
C ILE A 207 26.71 -2.77 -4.37
N TYR A 208 26.89 -2.10 -5.51
CA TYR A 208 26.33 -2.55 -6.78
C TYR A 208 26.98 -3.81 -7.32
N ASP A 209 28.32 -3.86 -7.32
CA ASP A 209 29.08 -5.02 -7.74
C ASP A 209 28.73 -6.24 -6.86
N ASP A 210 28.58 -6.04 -5.55
CA ASP A 210 28.15 -7.06 -4.60
C ASP A 210 26.68 -7.48 -4.79
N LEU A 211 25.78 -6.56 -5.18
CA LEU A 211 24.39 -6.87 -5.50
C LEU A 211 24.28 -7.83 -6.69
N GLN A 212 25.06 -7.58 -7.75
CA GLN A 212 25.11 -8.43 -8.95
C GLN A 212 25.72 -9.81 -8.65
N ALA A 213 26.74 -9.87 -7.80
CA ALA A 213 27.44 -11.12 -7.49
C ALA A 213 26.66 -12.02 -6.50
N LEU A 214 25.94 -11.43 -5.53
CA LEU A 214 25.35 -12.19 -4.41
C LEU A 214 23.89 -12.58 -4.62
N HIS A 215 23.15 -11.88 -5.49
CA HIS A 215 21.70 -12.09 -5.67
C HIS A 215 21.33 -12.47 -7.11
N THR A 216 22.09 -13.37 -7.73
CA THR A 216 21.82 -13.85 -9.09
C THR A 216 20.49 -14.61 -9.22
N ASP A 217 19.98 -15.12 -8.10
CA ASP A 217 18.82 -16.01 -8.03
C ASP A 217 17.49 -15.26 -7.80
N ASP A 218 17.54 -13.94 -7.57
CA ASP A 218 16.36 -13.11 -7.29
C ASP A 218 16.06 -12.18 -8.48
N PRO A 219 14.82 -12.13 -9.01
CA PRO A 219 14.43 -11.20 -10.07
C PRO A 219 14.59 -9.71 -9.75
N LEU A 220 14.47 -9.31 -8.49
CA LEU A 220 14.47 -7.91 -8.07
C LEU A 220 15.79 -7.17 -8.35
N PRO A 221 16.97 -7.70 -7.97
CA PRO A 221 18.27 -7.14 -8.34
C PRO A 221 18.45 -6.92 -9.84
N TRP A 222 18.02 -7.89 -10.66
CA TRP A 222 18.12 -7.78 -12.12
C TRP A 222 17.24 -6.64 -12.66
N ASP A 223 16.02 -6.50 -12.13
CA ASP A 223 15.13 -5.38 -12.48
C ASP A 223 15.74 -4.03 -12.08
N TYR A 224 16.33 -3.94 -10.89
CA TYR A 224 17.01 -2.74 -10.43
C TYR A 224 18.23 -2.38 -11.29
N VAL A 225 19.09 -3.36 -11.60
CA VAL A 225 20.28 -3.18 -12.46
C VAL A 225 19.85 -2.66 -13.83
N ALA A 226 18.88 -3.33 -14.47
CA ALA A 226 18.43 -2.94 -15.79
C ALA A 226 17.80 -1.54 -15.81
N ARG A 227 17.01 -1.17 -14.78
CA ARG A 227 16.43 0.17 -14.63
C ARG A 227 17.49 1.25 -14.39
N ARG A 228 18.56 0.93 -13.68
CA ARG A 228 19.65 1.89 -13.39
C ARG A 228 20.47 2.23 -14.63
N GLU A 229 20.73 1.25 -15.51
CA GLU A 229 21.41 1.50 -16.79
C GLU A 229 20.63 2.51 -17.68
N LEU A 230 19.32 2.68 -17.43
CA LEU A 230 18.48 3.69 -18.10
C LEU A 230 18.69 5.12 -17.60
N GLU A 231 19.19 5.30 -16.39
CA GLU A 231 19.37 6.62 -15.78
C GLU A 231 20.76 7.20 -16.05
N ILE A 232 21.77 6.33 -16.28
CA ILE A 232 23.18 6.73 -16.33
C ILE A 232 23.62 7.10 -17.74
N GLU A 233 23.04 6.52 -18.79
CA GLU A 233 23.49 6.74 -20.17
C GLU A 233 22.34 7.20 -21.06
N SER A 234 22.50 8.37 -21.68
CA SER A 234 21.50 8.99 -22.56
C SER A 234 21.33 8.30 -23.92
N GLN A 235 21.71 7.01 -24.08
CA GLN A 235 21.63 6.23 -25.34
C GLN A 235 21.57 4.68 -25.17
N THR A 236 20.78 4.11 -24.25
CA THR A 236 21.00 2.69 -23.82
C THR A 236 19.76 1.80 -23.67
N GLU A 237 18.73 1.99 -24.49
CA GLU A 237 17.57 1.07 -24.53
C GLU A 237 17.99 -0.38 -24.88
N GLU A 238 19.00 -0.54 -25.76
CA GLU A 238 19.60 -1.82 -26.12
C GLU A 238 20.35 -2.49 -24.95
N GLN A 239 21.01 -1.71 -24.09
CA GLN A 239 21.74 -2.26 -22.94
C GLN A 239 20.79 -2.76 -21.85
N CYS A 240 19.68 -2.06 -21.61
CA CYS A 240 18.64 -2.54 -20.70
C CYS A 240 18.03 -3.86 -21.19
N CYS A 241 17.69 -3.97 -22.48
CA CYS A 241 17.22 -5.21 -23.06
C CYS A 241 18.27 -6.33 -22.93
N ALA A 242 19.55 -6.04 -23.15
CA ALA A 242 20.63 -7.01 -22.99
C ALA A 242 20.73 -7.55 -21.55
N VAL A 243 20.57 -6.69 -20.54
CA VAL A 243 20.55 -7.12 -19.12
C VAL A 243 19.37 -8.05 -18.87
N TYR A 244 18.17 -7.76 -19.38
CA TYR A 244 17.03 -8.65 -19.23
C TYR A 244 17.17 -9.96 -19.98
N GLU A 245 17.72 -9.94 -21.20
CA GLU A 245 18.00 -11.15 -21.95
C GLU A 245 19.00 -12.06 -21.22
N GLU A 246 20.01 -11.47 -20.57
CA GLU A 246 20.94 -12.21 -19.71
C GLU A 246 20.23 -12.74 -18.46
N ALA A 247 19.43 -11.90 -17.78
CA ALA A 247 18.68 -12.26 -16.58
C ALA A 247 17.69 -13.41 -16.81
N VAL A 248 17.05 -13.44 -17.98
CA VAL A 248 16.10 -14.49 -18.37
C VAL A 248 16.82 -15.80 -18.73
N LYS A 249 18.05 -15.72 -19.26
CA LYS A 249 18.90 -16.90 -19.50
C LYS A 249 19.42 -17.50 -18.20
N THR A 250 19.78 -16.66 -17.22
CA THR A 250 20.28 -17.11 -15.92
C THR A 250 19.14 -17.57 -15.00
N LEU A 251 18.01 -16.87 -15.01
CA LEU A 251 16.84 -17.12 -14.17
C LEU A 251 15.54 -17.14 -15.00
N PRO A 252 15.22 -18.25 -15.68
CA PRO A 252 13.99 -18.41 -16.43
C PRO A 252 12.82 -18.67 -15.47
N THR A 253 12.42 -17.65 -14.71
CA THR A 253 11.28 -17.69 -13.78
C THR A 253 10.17 -16.76 -14.26
N GLU A 254 8.92 -17.10 -13.93
CA GLU A 254 7.76 -16.27 -14.27
C GLU A 254 7.93 -14.81 -13.82
N ALA A 255 8.49 -14.61 -12.63
CA ALA A 255 8.74 -13.29 -12.06
C ALA A 255 9.76 -12.48 -12.89
N MET A 256 10.84 -13.09 -13.37
CA MET A 256 11.82 -12.42 -14.23
C MET A 256 11.21 -11.98 -15.57
N TRP A 257 10.46 -12.87 -16.21
CA TRP A 257 9.77 -12.54 -17.46
C TRP A 257 8.71 -11.46 -17.27
N LYS A 258 8.03 -11.45 -16.12
CA LYS A 258 7.09 -10.39 -15.76
C LYS A 258 7.80 -9.03 -15.64
N CYS A 259 8.95 -8.96 -14.96
CA CYS A 259 9.75 -7.73 -14.88
C CYS A 259 10.14 -7.24 -16.28
N TYR A 260 10.62 -8.16 -17.14
CA TYR A 260 11.03 -7.81 -18.50
C TYR A 260 9.88 -7.23 -19.35
N ILE A 261 8.69 -7.84 -19.31
CA ILE A 261 7.52 -7.34 -20.05
C ILE A 261 7.02 -6.00 -19.47
N THR A 262 7.13 -5.80 -18.15
CA THR A 262 6.60 -4.61 -17.48
C THR A 262 7.32 -3.32 -17.90
N ILE A 263 8.61 -3.40 -18.24
CA ILE A 263 9.36 -2.23 -18.72
C ILE A 263 8.83 -1.68 -20.03
N TYR A 264 8.35 -2.54 -20.92
CA TYR A 264 7.76 -2.09 -22.17
C TYR A 264 6.41 -1.38 -22.00
N GLN A 265 5.78 -1.53 -20.83
CA GLN A 265 4.54 -0.84 -20.46
C GLN A 265 4.81 0.54 -19.85
N GLU A 266 6.06 0.90 -19.55
CA GLU A 266 6.41 2.23 -19.07
C GLU A 266 6.45 3.24 -20.22
N ASP A 267 5.99 4.48 -19.98
CA ASP A 267 5.78 5.53 -20.99
C ASP A 267 6.95 5.77 -21.95
N LYS A 268 8.18 5.44 -21.54
CA LYS A 268 9.40 5.59 -22.34
C LYS A 268 9.54 4.53 -23.45
N TYR A 269 8.98 3.34 -23.27
CA TYR A 269 9.16 2.17 -24.16
C TYR A 269 7.92 1.81 -24.98
N HIS A 270 6.84 2.58 -24.84
CA HIS A 270 5.60 2.37 -25.59
C HIS A 270 5.78 2.37 -27.13
N ASN A 271 6.94 2.81 -27.65
CA ASN A 271 7.26 2.76 -29.09
C ASN A 271 7.82 1.40 -29.57
N PHE A 272 8.22 0.50 -28.66
CA PHE A 272 8.83 -0.81 -28.97
C PHE A 272 7.86 -1.98 -28.74
N LEU A 273 6.64 -1.83 -29.26
CA LEU A 273 5.55 -2.79 -29.07
C LEU A 273 5.84 -4.14 -29.76
N ARG A 274 6.73 -4.17 -30.75
CA ARG A 274 7.11 -5.40 -31.47
C ARG A 274 8.04 -6.26 -30.61
N GLU A 275 9.09 -5.67 -30.05
CA GLU A 275 10.05 -6.33 -29.17
C GLU A 275 9.34 -6.81 -27.89
N ALA A 276 8.47 -5.97 -27.32
CA ALA A 276 7.61 -6.35 -26.20
C ALA A 276 6.74 -7.59 -26.50
N LEU A 277 6.21 -7.67 -27.73
CA LEU A 277 5.39 -8.81 -28.15
C LEU A 277 6.23 -10.07 -28.33
N GLU A 278 7.43 -9.97 -28.91
CA GLU A 278 8.36 -11.11 -29.05
C GLU A 278 8.74 -11.69 -27.68
N VAL A 279 9.06 -10.82 -26.72
CA VAL A 279 9.36 -11.19 -25.33
C VAL A 279 8.16 -11.84 -24.67
N ALA A 280 6.97 -11.27 -24.82
CA ALA A 280 5.75 -11.83 -24.25
C ALA A 280 5.39 -13.20 -24.86
N VAL A 281 5.60 -13.38 -26.17
CA VAL A 281 5.42 -14.68 -26.84
C VAL A 281 6.40 -15.70 -26.27
N ALA A 282 7.70 -15.38 -26.21
CA ALA A 282 8.72 -16.27 -25.67
C ALA A 282 8.44 -16.65 -24.20
N GLY A 283 8.02 -15.70 -23.37
CA GLY A 283 7.59 -15.97 -22.00
C GLY A 283 6.38 -16.90 -21.91
N THR A 284 5.36 -16.72 -22.75
CA THR A 284 4.19 -17.61 -22.77
C THR A 284 4.49 -19.01 -23.32
N GLU A 285 5.45 -19.16 -24.23
CA GLU A 285 5.85 -20.48 -24.74
C GLU A 285 6.52 -21.34 -23.67
N LEU A 286 7.27 -20.70 -22.77
CA LEU A 286 7.91 -21.34 -21.61
C LEU A 286 6.91 -21.61 -20.48
N PHE A 287 5.99 -20.68 -20.22
CA PHE A 287 5.01 -20.75 -19.13
C PHE A 287 3.57 -20.86 -19.64
N ARG A 288 3.30 -21.90 -20.43
CA ARG A 288 1.98 -22.09 -21.09
C ARG A 288 0.80 -22.20 -20.13
N ASP A 289 1.04 -22.69 -18.92
CA ASP A 289 0.02 -22.90 -17.90
C ASP A 289 -0.19 -21.68 -16.98
N SER A 290 0.60 -20.61 -17.15
CA SER A 290 0.58 -19.44 -16.26
C SER A 290 -0.34 -18.33 -16.76
N GLY A 291 -1.44 -18.09 -16.04
CA GLY A 291 -2.42 -17.06 -16.41
C GLY A 291 -1.87 -15.63 -16.36
N THR A 292 -0.87 -15.36 -15.51
CA THR A 292 -0.22 -14.04 -15.40
C THR A 292 0.57 -13.72 -16.67
N MET A 293 1.32 -14.69 -17.22
CA MET A 293 2.09 -14.53 -18.45
C MET A 293 1.18 -14.29 -19.65
N TRP A 294 0.09 -15.04 -19.73
CA TRP A 294 -0.96 -14.78 -20.72
C TRP A 294 -1.56 -13.39 -20.54
N GLN A 295 -1.81 -12.94 -19.31
CA GLN A 295 -2.37 -11.61 -19.06
C GLN A 295 -1.42 -10.50 -19.51
N MET A 296 -0.12 -10.64 -19.21
CA MET A 296 0.90 -9.70 -19.67
C MET A 296 0.98 -9.66 -21.21
N LYS A 297 0.96 -10.83 -21.88
CA LYS A 297 0.91 -10.92 -23.34
C LYS A 297 -0.33 -10.25 -23.93
N MET A 298 -1.50 -10.45 -23.32
CA MET A 298 -2.74 -9.80 -23.78
C MET A 298 -2.69 -8.29 -23.62
N GLN A 299 -2.14 -7.78 -22.52
CA GLN A 299 -1.98 -6.34 -22.34
C GLN A 299 -1.08 -5.73 -23.41
N VAL A 300 0.07 -6.35 -23.68
CA VAL A 300 0.99 -5.90 -24.75
C VAL A 300 0.33 -5.94 -26.12
N LEU A 301 -0.44 -6.99 -26.42
CA LEU A 301 -1.18 -7.12 -27.69
C LEU A 301 -2.27 -6.04 -27.86
N ILE A 302 -2.93 -5.66 -26.77
CA ILE A 302 -3.92 -4.56 -26.74
C ILE A 302 -3.22 -3.24 -27.05
N ASP A 303 -2.10 -2.97 -26.37
CA ASP A 303 -1.31 -1.74 -26.55
C ASP A 303 -0.73 -1.66 -27.98
N SER A 304 -0.34 -2.80 -28.55
CA SER A 304 0.17 -2.91 -29.92
C SER A 304 -0.89 -2.81 -31.02
N LYS A 305 -2.18 -2.74 -30.66
CA LYS A 305 -3.33 -2.77 -31.59
C LYS A 305 -3.25 -3.89 -32.64
N SER A 306 -2.71 -5.06 -32.25
CA SER A 306 -2.58 -6.19 -33.17
C SER A 306 -3.96 -6.69 -33.64
N ALA A 307 -4.06 -7.16 -34.88
CA ALA A 307 -5.29 -7.71 -35.43
C ALA A 307 -5.64 -9.10 -34.84
N ASP A 308 -4.64 -9.82 -34.32
CA ASP A 308 -4.74 -11.23 -33.94
C ASP A 308 -5.14 -11.46 -32.47
N ILE A 309 -5.51 -10.38 -31.76
CA ILE A 309 -5.85 -10.40 -30.33
C ILE A 309 -6.91 -11.48 -30.01
N ALA A 310 -7.95 -11.59 -30.85
CA ALA A 310 -9.01 -12.57 -30.64
C ALA A 310 -8.54 -14.03 -30.77
N MET A 311 -7.63 -14.32 -31.71
CA MET A 311 -7.07 -15.66 -31.90
C MET A 311 -6.14 -16.03 -30.72
N GLN A 312 -5.37 -15.06 -30.23
CA GLN A 312 -4.47 -15.24 -29.10
C GLN A 312 -5.21 -15.45 -27.77
N PHE A 313 -6.35 -14.77 -27.57
CA PHE A 313 -7.25 -15.08 -26.46
C PHE A 313 -7.75 -16.53 -26.54
N GLU A 314 -8.21 -16.98 -27.70
CA GLU A 314 -8.68 -18.37 -27.87
C GLU A 314 -7.60 -19.41 -27.59
N GLU A 315 -6.36 -19.16 -28.05
CA GLU A 315 -5.20 -20.00 -27.75
C GLU A 315 -4.90 -20.08 -26.25
N SER A 316 -4.99 -18.96 -25.53
CA SER A 316 -4.77 -18.93 -24.07
C SER A 316 -5.70 -19.86 -23.31
N PHE A 317 -6.98 -19.93 -23.70
CA PHE A 317 -7.97 -20.78 -23.04
C PHE A 317 -7.86 -22.27 -23.39
N VAL A 318 -7.11 -22.63 -24.44
CA VAL A 318 -6.76 -24.04 -24.72
C VAL A 318 -5.74 -24.55 -23.71
N HIS A 319 -4.83 -23.68 -23.27
CA HIS A 319 -3.75 -24.04 -22.36
C HIS A 319 -4.10 -23.81 -20.88
N LEU A 320 -4.95 -22.83 -20.58
CA LEU A 320 -5.28 -22.45 -19.21
C LEU A 320 -6.48 -23.20 -18.64
N LYS A 321 -6.38 -23.56 -17.35
CA LYS A 321 -7.51 -24.11 -16.60
C LYS A 321 -8.56 -23.03 -16.35
N PRO A 322 -9.88 -23.33 -16.44
CA PRO A 322 -10.97 -22.36 -16.30
C PRO A 322 -10.95 -21.49 -15.03
N GLN A 323 -10.31 -21.97 -13.96
CA GLN A 323 -10.21 -21.30 -12.65
C GLN A 323 -9.23 -20.12 -12.62
N VAL A 324 -8.28 -20.03 -13.57
CA VAL A 324 -7.27 -18.94 -13.64
C VAL A 324 -7.66 -17.90 -14.69
N CYS A 325 -8.77 -18.12 -15.39
CA CYS A 325 -9.13 -17.38 -16.60
C CYS A 325 -9.96 -16.11 -16.33
N LEU A 326 -10.39 -15.82 -15.10
CA LEU A 326 -11.29 -14.69 -14.80
C LEU A 326 -10.70 -13.35 -15.26
N SER A 327 -9.44 -13.06 -14.93
CA SER A 327 -8.77 -11.82 -15.32
C SER A 327 -8.65 -11.71 -16.84
N LEU A 328 -8.29 -12.81 -17.52
CA LEU A 328 -8.17 -12.86 -18.97
C LEU A 328 -9.51 -12.67 -19.68
N TRP A 329 -10.58 -13.26 -19.16
CA TRP A 329 -11.92 -13.08 -19.70
C TRP A 329 -12.42 -11.64 -19.53
N ILE A 330 -12.08 -11.01 -18.41
CA ILE A 330 -12.36 -9.59 -18.18
C ILE A 330 -11.62 -8.73 -19.20
N SER A 331 -10.32 -8.97 -19.39
CA SER A 331 -9.52 -8.22 -20.38
C SER A 331 -10.02 -8.44 -21.81
N TRP A 332 -10.47 -9.66 -22.16
CA TRP A 332 -11.06 -9.92 -23.48
C TRP A 332 -12.38 -9.17 -23.67
N ALA A 333 -13.24 -9.16 -22.64
CA ALA A 333 -14.50 -8.44 -22.68
C ALA A 333 -14.29 -6.92 -22.84
N GLU A 334 -13.40 -6.33 -22.05
CA GLU A 334 -13.06 -4.90 -22.10
C GLU A 334 -12.45 -4.51 -23.46
N TRP A 335 -11.56 -5.33 -24.01
CA TRP A 335 -11.03 -5.10 -25.36
C TRP A 335 -12.12 -5.21 -26.44
N SER A 336 -12.99 -6.22 -26.35
CA SER A 336 -14.06 -6.41 -27.34
C SER A 336 -15.07 -5.26 -27.32
N GLU A 337 -15.34 -4.65 -26.16
CA GLU A 337 -16.17 -3.44 -26.04
C GLU A 337 -15.56 -2.23 -26.77
N GLY A 338 -14.23 -2.11 -26.79
CA GLY A 338 -13.53 -0.98 -27.43
C GLY A 338 -13.31 -1.11 -28.94
N VAL A 339 -13.28 -2.33 -29.50
CA VAL A 339 -12.79 -2.57 -30.89
C VAL A 339 -13.78 -3.31 -31.79
N LYS A 340 -14.61 -4.21 -31.25
CA LYS A 340 -15.47 -5.10 -32.05
C LYS A 340 -16.91 -4.62 -32.15
N SER A 341 -17.67 -5.24 -33.05
CA SER A 341 -19.11 -5.00 -33.16
C SER A 341 -19.84 -5.46 -31.89
N GLN A 342 -20.97 -4.83 -31.56
CA GLN A 342 -21.77 -5.20 -30.38
C GLN A 342 -22.15 -6.68 -30.36
N GLU A 343 -22.33 -7.30 -31.53
CA GLU A 343 -22.72 -8.70 -31.68
C GLU A 343 -21.56 -9.65 -31.33
N ASP A 344 -20.33 -9.30 -31.73
CA ASP A 344 -19.13 -10.07 -31.41
C ASP A 344 -18.83 -10.04 -29.91
N THR A 345 -19.00 -8.88 -29.27
CA THR A 345 -18.83 -8.72 -27.81
C THR A 345 -19.86 -9.54 -27.05
N GLU A 346 -21.11 -9.58 -27.53
CA GLU A 346 -22.15 -10.44 -26.95
C GLU A 346 -21.81 -11.93 -27.09
N ALA A 347 -21.24 -12.34 -28.23
CA ALA A 347 -20.78 -13.71 -28.46
C ALA A 347 -19.63 -14.09 -27.52
N VAL A 348 -18.69 -13.17 -27.25
CA VAL A 348 -17.62 -13.36 -26.26
C VAL A 348 -18.22 -13.61 -24.88
N PHE A 349 -19.10 -12.73 -24.39
CA PHE A 349 -19.74 -12.91 -23.08
C PHE A 349 -20.49 -14.24 -22.95
N LYS A 350 -21.24 -14.65 -23.99
CA LYS A 350 -21.93 -15.95 -24.00
C LYS A 350 -20.95 -17.12 -23.95
N LYS A 351 -19.86 -17.06 -24.72
CA LYS A 351 -18.80 -18.08 -24.71
C LYS A 351 -18.13 -18.16 -23.33
N THR A 352 -17.89 -17.02 -22.69
CA THR A 352 -17.30 -16.96 -21.35
C THR A 352 -18.15 -17.65 -20.30
N LEU A 353 -19.46 -17.39 -20.31
CA LEU A 353 -20.39 -17.94 -19.33
C LEU A 353 -20.58 -19.45 -19.46
N LEU A 354 -20.30 -20.02 -20.64
CA LEU A 354 -20.25 -21.47 -20.83
C LEU A 354 -18.94 -22.08 -20.29
N ALA A 355 -17.84 -21.31 -20.29
CA ALA A 355 -16.52 -21.80 -19.86
C ALA A 355 -16.26 -21.62 -18.36
N VAL A 356 -16.78 -20.55 -17.74
CA VAL A 356 -16.55 -20.22 -16.33
C VAL A 356 -17.74 -20.66 -15.48
N ILE A 357 -17.53 -21.69 -14.65
CA ILE A 357 -18.56 -22.28 -13.77
C ILE A 357 -18.17 -22.00 -12.30
N GLY A 358 -19.13 -21.62 -11.46
CA GLY A 358 -18.91 -21.41 -10.02
C GLY A 358 -18.89 -19.93 -9.61
N ALA A 359 -18.18 -19.60 -8.52
CA ALA A 359 -18.19 -18.26 -7.92
C ALA A 359 -17.70 -17.17 -8.88
N ASP A 360 -16.70 -17.47 -9.73
CA ASP A 360 -16.15 -16.53 -10.70
C ASP A 360 -17.18 -16.13 -11.77
N SER A 361 -18.16 -16.99 -12.07
CA SER A 361 -19.23 -16.68 -13.02
C SER A 361 -20.12 -15.52 -12.57
N VAL A 362 -20.16 -15.23 -11.27
CA VAL A 362 -20.99 -14.17 -10.68
C VAL A 362 -20.50 -12.79 -11.12
N THR A 363 -19.20 -12.54 -10.99
CA THR A 363 -18.58 -11.25 -11.36
C THR A 363 -18.71 -10.97 -12.86
N LEU A 364 -18.66 -12.01 -13.69
CA LEU A 364 -18.88 -11.84 -15.14
C LEU A 364 -20.34 -11.61 -15.51
N LYS A 365 -21.29 -12.23 -14.83
CA LYS A 365 -22.72 -11.96 -15.04
C LYS A 365 -23.04 -10.50 -14.74
N ASP A 366 -22.46 -9.96 -13.68
CA ASP A 366 -22.57 -8.54 -13.33
C ASP A 366 -22.00 -7.64 -14.42
N LYS A 367 -20.78 -7.93 -14.91
CA LYS A 367 -20.16 -7.16 -16.00
C LYS A 367 -20.93 -7.25 -17.32
N TYR A 368 -21.47 -8.43 -17.67
CA TYR A 368 -22.26 -8.62 -18.88
C TYR A 368 -23.58 -7.84 -18.82
N LEU A 369 -24.23 -7.81 -17.65
CA LEU A 369 -25.45 -7.03 -17.43
C LEU A 369 -25.17 -5.52 -17.55
N ASP A 370 -24.06 -5.05 -16.95
CA ASP A 370 -23.62 -3.65 -17.06
C ASP A 370 -23.32 -3.27 -18.53
N TRP A 371 -22.61 -4.13 -19.26
CA TRP A 371 -22.33 -3.93 -20.69
C TRP A 371 -23.62 -3.88 -21.54
N ALA A 372 -24.56 -4.80 -21.30
CA ALA A 372 -25.82 -4.89 -22.03
C ALA A 372 -26.71 -3.65 -21.79
N TYR A 373 -26.59 -3.03 -20.62
CA TYR A 373 -27.27 -1.77 -20.31
C TYR A 373 -26.57 -0.56 -20.97
N ARG A 374 -25.24 -0.45 -20.87
CA ARG A 374 -24.47 0.68 -21.44
C ARG A 374 -24.50 0.76 -22.96
N ASN A 375 -24.33 -0.38 -23.64
CA ASN A 375 -24.24 -0.46 -25.10
C ASN A 375 -25.58 -0.81 -25.77
N GLY A 376 -26.60 -1.09 -24.98
CA GLY A 376 -27.91 -1.55 -25.42
C GLY A 376 -29.06 -0.66 -24.96
N SER A 377 -30.27 -1.16 -25.17
CA SER A 377 -31.46 -0.64 -24.48
C SER A 377 -31.73 -1.50 -23.25
N TYR A 378 -32.50 -0.96 -22.30
CA TYR A 378 -33.05 -1.73 -21.17
C TYR A 378 -33.63 -3.10 -21.59
N LYS A 379 -34.21 -3.20 -22.80
CA LYS A 379 -34.72 -4.46 -23.36
C LYS A 379 -33.63 -5.53 -23.55
N LYS A 380 -32.41 -5.14 -23.96
CA LYS A 380 -31.26 -6.05 -24.07
C LYS A 380 -30.79 -6.50 -22.69
N ALA A 381 -30.63 -5.58 -21.73
CA ALA A 381 -30.29 -5.91 -20.34
C ALA A 381 -31.30 -6.89 -19.71
N ARG A 382 -32.61 -6.69 -19.95
CA ARG A 382 -33.65 -7.60 -19.50
C ARG A 382 -33.60 -8.98 -20.16
N ALA A 383 -33.29 -9.05 -21.46
CA ALA A 383 -33.14 -10.32 -22.16
C ALA A 383 -31.94 -11.12 -21.62
N VAL A 384 -30.83 -10.42 -21.36
CA VAL A 384 -29.63 -10.98 -20.70
C VAL A 384 -29.95 -11.43 -19.29
N PHE A 385 -30.61 -10.60 -18.47
CA PHE A 385 -31.06 -11.01 -17.15
C PHE A 385 -31.92 -12.28 -17.20
N LYS A 386 -32.86 -12.36 -18.16
CA LYS A 386 -33.73 -13.52 -18.34
C LYS A 386 -32.98 -14.80 -18.73
N SER A 387 -31.89 -14.71 -19.49
CA SER A 387 -31.06 -15.87 -19.83
C SER A 387 -30.12 -16.29 -18.69
N LEU A 388 -29.61 -15.32 -17.92
CA LEU A 388 -28.65 -15.58 -16.84
C LEU A 388 -29.29 -16.03 -15.53
N GLN A 389 -30.53 -15.63 -15.25
CA GLN A 389 -31.25 -15.93 -13.99
C GLN A 389 -31.49 -17.43 -13.74
N GLU A 390 -31.27 -18.29 -14.73
CA GLU A 390 -31.39 -19.75 -14.59
C GLU A 390 -30.02 -20.42 -14.34
N SER A 391 -28.93 -19.72 -14.62
CA SER A 391 -27.55 -20.22 -14.46
C SER A 391 -27.01 -19.90 -13.06
N ARG A 392 -26.94 -20.90 -12.17
CA ARG A 392 -26.35 -20.75 -10.82
C ARG A 392 -24.81 -20.74 -10.87
N PRO A 393 -24.09 -20.09 -9.92
CA PRO A 393 -24.57 -19.30 -8.76
C PRO A 393 -24.88 -17.82 -9.07
N PHE A 394 -25.58 -17.15 -8.14
CA PHE A 394 -26.03 -15.75 -8.23
C PHE A 394 -25.44 -14.87 -7.11
N SER A 395 -25.39 -13.55 -7.32
CA SER A 395 -25.14 -12.54 -6.27
C SER A 395 -26.40 -11.71 -6.03
N VAL A 396 -26.55 -11.21 -4.80
CA VAL A 396 -27.55 -10.20 -4.45
C VAL A 396 -27.37 -8.93 -5.30
N ASP A 397 -26.12 -8.55 -5.58
CA ASP A 397 -25.80 -7.35 -6.34
C ASP A 397 -26.25 -7.44 -7.81
N PHE A 398 -26.24 -8.64 -8.41
CA PHE A 398 -26.75 -8.88 -9.77
C PHE A 398 -28.21 -8.42 -9.91
N PHE A 399 -29.04 -8.76 -8.93
CA PHE A 399 -30.44 -8.37 -8.92
C PHE A 399 -30.66 -6.92 -8.50
N ARG A 400 -29.87 -6.42 -7.53
CA ARG A 400 -29.92 -5.01 -7.11
C ARG A 400 -29.61 -4.08 -8.28
N LYS A 401 -28.65 -4.44 -9.14
CA LYS A 401 -28.33 -3.71 -10.38
C LYS A 401 -29.50 -3.70 -11.37
N MET A 402 -30.17 -4.83 -11.57
CA MET A 402 -31.35 -4.88 -12.45
C MET A 402 -32.49 -3.99 -11.93
N ILE A 403 -32.69 -3.95 -10.61
CA ILE A 403 -33.66 -3.05 -9.96
C ILE A 403 -33.26 -1.59 -10.17
N GLN A 404 -31.97 -1.26 -10.06
CA GLN A 404 -31.46 0.08 -10.33
C GLN A 404 -31.68 0.50 -11.80
N PHE A 405 -31.40 -0.38 -12.76
CA PHE A 405 -31.63 -0.10 -14.18
C PHE A 405 -33.11 0.12 -14.52
N GLU A 406 -34.02 -0.56 -13.82
CA GLU A 406 -35.46 -0.32 -13.94
C GLU A 406 -35.86 1.06 -13.40
N LYS A 407 -35.26 1.49 -12.29
CA LYS A 407 -35.51 2.81 -11.67
C LYS A 407 -35.07 3.97 -12.54
N GLU A 408 -34.02 3.77 -13.34
CA GLU A 408 -33.45 4.79 -14.24
C GLU A 408 -34.26 4.97 -15.53
N GLN A 409 -35.26 4.12 -15.81
CA GLN A 409 -36.09 4.25 -17.02
C GLN A 409 -37.17 5.32 -16.88
N GLU A 410 -37.41 6.10 -17.95
CA GLU A 410 -38.53 7.06 -18.03
C GLU A 410 -39.90 6.38 -17.93
N SER A 411 -40.00 5.11 -18.35
CA SER A 411 -41.21 4.28 -18.26
C SER A 411 -41.07 3.23 -17.15
N PHE A 412 -41.07 3.72 -15.91
CA PHE A 412 -40.96 2.90 -14.71
C PHE A 412 -42.09 1.85 -14.62
N ASN A 413 -41.74 0.56 -14.43
CA ASN A 413 -42.70 -0.52 -14.25
C ASN A 413 -42.53 -1.23 -12.90
N MET A 414 -43.37 -0.84 -11.95
CA MET A 414 -43.43 -1.43 -10.60
C MET A 414 -43.68 -2.95 -10.61
N GLY A 415 -44.32 -3.49 -11.67
CA GLY A 415 -44.54 -4.92 -11.82
C GLY A 415 -43.23 -5.71 -12.01
N ASN A 416 -42.29 -5.17 -12.79
CA ASN A 416 -40.97 -5.80 -12.99
C ASN A 416 -40.14 -5.73 -11.70
N ILE A 417 -40.18 -4.61 -10.98
CA ILE A 417 -39.45 -4.43 -9.71
C ILE A 417 -39.93 -5.44 -8.66
N ARG A 418 -41.24 -5.59 -8.51
CA ARG A 418 -41.83 -6.62 -7.63
C ARG A 418 -41.35 -8.01 -8.02
N GLU A 419 -41.36 -8.34 -9.32
CA GLU A 419 -40.88 -9.63 -9.81
C GLU A 419 -39.39 -9.86 -9.47
N TYR A 420 -38.54 -8.83 -9.61
CA TYR A 420 -37.12 -8.92 -9.26
C TYR A 420 -36.91 -9.10 -7.75
N TYR A 421 -37.59 -8.32 -6.90
CA TYR A 421 -37.52 -8.50 -5.44
C TYR A 421 -38.03 -9.87 -5.00
N GLU A 422 -39.17 -10.33 -5.50
CA GLU A 422 -39.72 -11.65 -5.15
C GLU A 422 -38.77 -12.80 -5.54
N ARG A 423 -38.04 -12.66 -6.66
CA ARG A 423 -37.02 -13.63 -7.07
C ARG A 423 -35.80 -13.61 -6.17
N VAL A 424 -35.29 -12.44 -5.81
CA VAL A 424 -34.17 -12.28 -4.87
C VAL A 424 -34.50 -12.86 -3.51
N LEU A 425 -35.69 -12.54 -2.99
CA LEU A 425 -36.15 -12.98 -1.68
C LEU A 425 -36.39 -14.50 -1.63
N ARG A 426 -36.67 -15.14 -2.76
CA ARG A 426 -36.77 -16.61 -2.83
C ARG A 426 -35.41 -17.29 -2.60
N GLU A 427 -34.31 -16.68 -3.05
CA GLU A 427 -32.98 -17.28 -2.98
C GLU A 427 -32.17 -16.78 -1.76
N PHE A 428 -32.28 -15.49 -1.40
CA PHE A 428 -31.49 -14.85 -0.34
C PHE A 428 -32.30 -14.34 0.86
N GLY A 429 -33.63 -14.49 0.83
CA GLY A 429 -34.53 -13.92 1.84
C GLY A 429 -34.42 -14.54 3.24
N SER A 430 -33.67 -15.63 3.42
CA SER A 430 -33.36 -16.22 4.73
C SER A 430 -32.14 -15.59 5.42
N ALA A 431 -31.25 -14.94 4.66
CA ALA A 431 -29.98 -14.44 5.17
C ALA A 431 -29.92 -12.90 5.23
N ASP A 432 -30.49 -12.22 4.22
CA ASP A 432 -30.34 -10.77 4.04
C ASP A 432 -31.57 -9.99 4.53
N SER A 433 -31.42 -9.29 5.65
CA SER A 433 -32.45 -8.42 6.24
C SER A 433 -32.69 -7.12 5.46
N ASP A 434 -31.67 -6.65 4.71
CA ASP A 434 -31.71 -5.36 4.02
C ASP A 434 -32.59 -5.43 2.77
N LEU A 435 -32.58 -6.57 2.07
CA LEU A 435 -33.43 -6.80 0.90
C LEU A 435 -34.93 -6.69 1.21
N TRP A 436 -35.37 -7.15 2.39
CA TRP A 436 -36.75 -7.00 2.83
C TRP A 436 -37.09 -5.55 3.15
N MET A 437 -36.16 -4.82 3.77
CA MET A 437 -36.35 -3.40 4.09
C MET A 437 -36.40 -2.54 2.84
N ASP A 438 -35.52 -2.79 1.87
CA ASP A 438 -35.48 -2.07 0.60
C ASP A 438 -36.79 -2.29 -0.19
N TYR A 439 -37.35 -3.50 -0.17
CA TYR A 439 -38.63 -3.79 -0.81
C TYR A 439 -39.80 -3.04 -0.13
N ILE A 440 -39.84 -2.99 1.22
CA ILE A 440 -40.86 -2.24 1.96
C ILE A 440 -40.74 -0.73 1.69
N LYS A 441 -39.52 -0.18 1.69
CA LYS A 441 -39.28 1.23 1.36
C LYS A 441 -39.74 1.57 -0.06
N GLU A 442 -39.51 0.67 -1.03
CA GLU A 442 -39.91 0.87 -2.41
C GLU A 442 -41.45 0.89 -2.57
N GLU A 443 -42.16 0.00 -1.88
CA GLU A 443 -43.63 -0.03 -1.91
C GLU A 443 -44.29 1.14 -1.17
N LEU A 444 -43.61 1.73 -0.18
CA LEU A 444 -44.10 2.88 0.59
C LEU A 444 -43.81 4.23 -0.06
N ASN A 445 -42.63 4.40 -0.67
CA ASN A 445 -42.15 5.70 -1.13
C ASN A 445 -42.47 5.99 -2.60
N HIS A 446 -42.76 4.97 -3.41
CA HIS A 446 -42.97 5.15 -4.84
C HIS A 446 -44.44 5.49 -5.20
N PRO A 447 -44.72 6.44 -6.12
CA PRO A 447 -46.10 6.83 -6.50
C PRO A 447 -46.98 5.69 -7.08
N LEU A 448 -46.35 4.64 -7.62
CA LEU A 448 -47.02 3.44 -8.15
C LEU A 448 -46.92 2.21 -7.20
N GLY A 449 -46.39 2.43 -5.99
CA GLY A 449 -46.32 1.45 -4.92
C GLY A 449 -47.69 1.10 -4.36
N ARG A 450 -47.79 -0.07 -3.71
CA ARG A 450 -48.99 -0.52 -3.01
C ARG A 450 -48.66 -0.67 -1.53
N PRO A 451 -48.93 0.37 -0.71
CA PRO A 451 -48.69 0.33 0.74
C PRO A 451 -49.41 -0.85 1.42
N GLU A 452 -50.53 -1.31 0.86
CA GLU A 452 -51.31 -2.47 1.31
C GLU A 452 -50.50 -3.78 1.33
N ASN A 453 -49.51 -3.92 0.45
CA ASN A 453 -48.66 -5.10 0.38
C ASN A 453 -47.58 -5.12 1.47
N CYS A 454 -47.25 -3.98 2.07
CA CYS A 454 -46.14 -3.86 3.03
C CYS A 454 -46.34 -4.72 4.27
N GLY A 455 -47.59 -4.83 4.77
CA GLY A 455 -47.92 -5.70 5.90
C GLY A 455 -47.71 -7.18 5.59
N GLN A 456 -48.00 -7.60 4.35
CA GLN A 456 -47.79 -8.98 3.89
C GLN A 456 -46.30 -9.28 3.70
N ILE A 457 -45.54 -8.32 3.15
CA ILE A 457 -44.08 -8.43 2.98
C ILE A 457 -43.39 -8.52 4.34
N TRP A 458 -43.77 -7.67 5.30
CA TRP A 458 -43.25 -7.69 6.67
C TRP A 458 -43.49 -9.05 7.36
N TRP A 459 -44.70 -9.58 7.25
CA TRP A 459 -45.03 -10.86 7.86
C TRP A 459 -44.27 -12.03 7.22
N ARG A 460 -44.04 -11.98 5.90
CA ARG A 460 -43.20 -12.95 5.19
C ARG A 460 -41.73 -12.85 5.60
N ALA A 461 -41.18 -11.65 5.74
CA ALA A 461 -39.82 -11.42 6.21
C ALA A 461 -39.61 -12.04 7.60
N MET A 462 -40.54 -11.81 8.53
CA MET A 462 -40.48 -12.36 9.89
C MET A 462 -40.55 -13.89 9.92
N LYS A 463 -41.18 -14.51 8.92
CA LYS A 463 -41.28 -15.97 8.80
C LYS A 463 -40.05 -16.60 8.14
N MET A 464 -39.38 -15.90 7.23
CA MET A 464 -38.24 -16.41 6.46
C MET A 464 -36.89 -16.09 7.10
N LEU A 465 -36.75 -14.94 7.75
CA LEU A 465 -35.54 -14.55 8.49
C LEU A 465 -35.47 -15.32 9.83
N GLN A 466 -34.27 -15.75 10.21
CA GLN A 466 -34.03 -16.48 11.47
C GLN A 466 -32.81 -15.88 12.19
N GLY A 467 -32.81 -15.93 13.53
CA GLY A 467 -31.69 -15.46 14.35
C GLY A 467 -31.43 -13.94 14.25
N GLU A 468 -30.16 -13.55 14.20
CA GLU A 468 -29.70 -12.16 14.22
C GLU A 468 -30.27 -11.30 13.07
N SER A 469 -30.49 -11.89 11.88
CA SER A 469 -31.08 -11.18 10.72
C SER A 469 -32.55 -10.78 10.95
N ALA A 470 -33.30 -11.52 11.77
CA ALA A 470 -34.67 -11.17 12.12
C ALA A 470 -34.73 -10.02 13.15
N GLU A 471 -33.83 -10.03 14.13
CA GLU A 471 -33.70 -8.95 15.13
C GLU A 471 -33.26 -7.64 14.46
N ALA A 472 -32.28 -7.70 13.55
CA ALA A 472 -31.83 -6.56 12.76
C ALA A 472 -32.94 -5.98 11.88
N PHE A 473 -33.76 -6.84 11.26
CA PHE A 473 -34.93 -6.41 10.46
C PHE A 473 -35.96 -5.67 11.30
N VAL A 474 -36.31 -6.19 12.48
CA VAL A 474 -37.28 -5.55 13.40
C VAL A 474 -36.75 -4.20 13.89
N ALA A 475 -35.48 -4.12 14.25
CA ALA A 475 -34.85 -2.87 14.68
C ALA A 475 -34.84 -1.82 13.56
N LYS A 476 -34.46 -2.20 12.33
CA LYS A 476 -34.45 -1.31 11.15
C LYS A 476 -35.86 -0.83 10.77
N HIS A 477 -36.84 -1.72 10.84
CA HIS A 477 -38.24 -1.36 10.57
C HIS A 477 -38.81 -0.41 11.62
N ALA A 478 -38.51 -0.64 12.90
CA ALA A 478 -38.90 0.26 13.99
C ALA A 478 -38.26 1.65 13.83
N MET A 479 -36.96 1.72 13.51
CA MET A 479 -36.26 2.99 13.25
C MET A 479 -36.88 3.76 12.07
N TYR A 480 -37.24 3.07 10.99
CA TYR A 480 -37.90 3.66 9.82
C TYR A 480 -39.29 4.23 10.17
N GLN A 481 -40.09 3.51 10.96
CA GLN A 481 -41.40 3.98 11.41
C GLN A 481 -41.31 5.19 12.36
N THR A 482 -40.23 5.29 13.14
CA THR A 482 -39.98 6.42 14.05
C THR A 482 -39.33 7.63 13.37
N GLY A 483 -38.99 7.55 12.08
CA GLY A 483 -38.40 8.65 11.31
C GLY A 483 -36.92 8.94 11.63
N HIS A 484 -36.19 7.97 12.19
CA HIS A 484 -34.78 8.09 12.58
C HIS A 484 -33.79 7.57 11.52
N LEU A 485 -34.25 7.36 10.29
CA LEU A 485 -33.43 6.88 9.16
C LEU A 485 -33.61 7.79 7.94
#